data_AF-A0A9E1T1X7-F1
#
_entry.id   AF-A0A9E1T1X7-F1
#
_cell.length_a   1.000
_cell.length_b   1.000
_cell.length_c   1.000
_cell.angle_alpha   90.00
_cell.angle_beta   90.00
_cell.angle_gamma   90.00
#
_symmetry.space_group_name_H-M   'P 1'
#
loop_
_entity.id
_entity.type
_entity.pdbx_description
1 polymer ?
#
loop_
_entity_poly.entity_id
_entity_poly.type
_entity_poly.pdbx_seq_one_letter_code
_entity_poly.pdbx_strand_id
1 'polypeptide(L)'
;MMTLPIEETILTLGSCPRATAGVHRVANRWQESDGDSKAFESFCIKSFVTSDEDRARLLDRYESAMGSIGGHLYEIGRHLRKWTDLRGDEMPQVDDIMAMFDPCPDLSDQFYKQKIAFVALLNFDRPDLATMLRDGSNWTTDMWAEARIGRAFGPRVPAEVNDRARALEHEAGMFVSEFHVPVGQMVDANGKSWFEKDRKLIAHWLIREEIKAGYTQDGGLEKQRALSWVMGRHIDGTLPTQIMDSTCTGKWNPQENTIDGGDAGELLGPVRYQQLNTQRSVAVDYDAYYDEHPTAIARKFDLEREIPEETVEALMIELLEAPVRGEIAKYMENKLGRPLEAFDIYLEDIAEGASSAELDEKVTAMFKDEIEFQNKIPAVLTGLGFVDEDAEFLGTRVNVEIARGAGHAMRPGIPEYNAWLRTNRLDDR
;
A
#
# COMPACT_ATOMS: atom_id res chain seq x y z
N MET A 1 -28.13 -1.95 27.43
CA MET A 1 -27.47 -0.63 27.54
C MET A 1 -27.13 -0.41 29.00
N MET A 2 -25.85 -0.54 29.34
CA MET A 2 -25.35 -0.21 30.65
C MET A 2 -25.35 1.32 30.82
N THR A 3 -25.98 1.81 31.89
CA THR A 3 -25.95 3.24 32.22
C THR A 3 -24.67 3.54 32.99
N LEU A 4 -23.75 4.27 32.36
CA LEU A 4 -22.48 4.67 32.98
C LEU A 4 -22.66 5.95 33.82
N PRO A 5 -21.99 6.08 34.99
CA PRO A 5 -22.09 7.22 35.89
C PRO A 5 -21.22 8.40 35.42
N ILE A 6 -21.42 8.85 34.17
CA ILE A 6 -20.57 9.84 33.50
C ILE A 6 -20.49 11.15 34.28
N GLU A 7 -21.64 11.75 34.60
CA GLU A 7 -21.69 13.06 35.29
C GLU A 7 -21.10 12.99 36.72
N GLU A 8 -21.39 11.92 37.46
CA GLU A 8 -20.84 11.71 38.81
C GLU A 8 -19.31 11.53 38.77
N THR A 9 -18.81 10.81 37.77
CA THR A 9 -17.37 10.63 37.54
C THR A 9 -16.69 11.96 37.23
N ILE A 10 -17.29 12.78 36.36
CA ILE A 10 -16.77 14.11 35.98
C ILE A 10 -16.74 15.06 37.19
N LEU A 11 -17.80 15.06 38.00
CA LEU A 11 -17.86 15.83 39.24
C LEU A 11 -16.75 15.42 40.21
N THR A 12 -16.52 14.12 40.37
CA THR A 12 -15.47 13.59 41.25
C THR A 12 -14.06 13.99 40.78
N LEU A 13 -13.85 14.11 39.47
CA LEU A 13 -12.60 14.57 38.86
C LEU A 13 -12.44 16.10 38.85
N GLY A 14 -13.36 16.85 39.45
CA GLY A 14 -13.30 18.31 39.58
C GLY A 14 -13.81 19.08 38.36
N SER A 15 -14.50 18.42 37.42
CA SER A 15 -15.24 19.05 36.30
C SER A 15 -14.41 19.96 35.39
N CYS A 16 -13.10 19.73 35.25
CA CYS A 16 -12.30 20.48 34.29
C CYS A 16 -12.62 20.03 32.84
N PRO A 17 -12.43 20.89 31.82
CA PRO A 17 -12.73 20.53 30.44
C PRO A 17 -12.03 19.26 29.95
N ARG A 18 -10.78 19.02 30.38
CA ARG A 18 -10.02 17.82 30.02
C ARG A 18 -10.59 16.55 30.63
N ALA A 19 -10.94 16.57 31.92
CA ALA A 19 -11.59 15.44 32.59
C ALA A 19 -12.94 15.13 31.94
N THR A 20 -13.73 16.16 31.66
CA THR A 20 -15.03 16.05 30.97
C THR A 20 -14.87 15.35 29.63
N ALA A 21 -14.00 15.88 28.76
CA ALA A 21 -13.77 15.31 27.43
C ALA A 21 -13.21 13.88 27.50
N GLY A 22 -12.26 13.63 28.42
CA GLY A 22 -11.67 12.31 28.63
C GLY A 22 -12.68 11.25 29.07
N VAL A 23 -13.52 11.56 30.07
CA VAL A 23 -14.55 10.63 30.56
C VAL A 23 -15.57 10.30 29.46
N HIS A 24 -15.98 11.28 28.66
CA HIS A 24 -16.86 11.01 27.51
C HIS A 24 -16.20 10.12 26.46
N ARG A 25 -14.91 10.34 26.14
CA ARG A 25 -14.17 9.47 25.19
C ARG A 25 -14.07 8.03 25.70
N VAL A 26 -13.81 7.83 26.99
CA VAL A 26 -13.81 6.50 27.61
C VAL A 26 -15.21 5.88 27.52
N ALA A 27 -16.25 6.63 27.92
CA ALA A 27 -17.63 6.14 27.92
C ALA A 27 -18.10 5.69 26.53
N ASN A 28 -17.75 6.44 25.48
CA ASN A 28 -18.10 6.14 24.10
C ASN A 28 -17.50 4.81 23.60
N ARG A 29 -16.39 4.34 24.19
CA ARG A 29 -15.69 3.10 23.79
C ARG A 29 -15.83 1.96 24.80
N TRP A 30 -16.50 2.20 25.93
CA TRP A 30 -16.63 1.23 27.02
C TRP A 30 -17.75 0.23 26.72
N GLN A 31 -17.41 -1.06 26.72
CA GLN A 31 -18.37 -2.15 26.51
C GLN A 31 -18.64 -2.91 27.82
N GLU A 32 -19.65 -3.77 27.83
CA GLU A 32 -19.96 -4.62 29.00
C GLU A 32 -18.79 -5.54 29.39
N SER A 33 -17.98 -5.97 28.40
CA SER A 33 -16.76 -6.75 28.62
C SER A 33 -15.65 -5.98 29.35
N ASP A 34 -15.75 -4.65 29.42
CA ASP A 34 -14.76 -3.80 30.06
C ASP A 34 -14.97 -3.66 31.57
N GLY A 35 -16.17 -3.98 32.07
CA GLY A 35 -16.57 -3.87 33.46
C GLY A 35 -17.87 -3.10 33.62
N ASP A 36 -18.44 -3.20 34.82
CA ASP A 36 -19.68 -2.51 35.17
C ASP A 36 -19.50 -1.00 35.40
N SER A 37 -20.60 -0.31 35.71
CA SER A 37 -20.63 1.13 36.02
C SER A 37 -19.64 1.54 37.11
N LYS A 38 -19.39 0.68 38.11
CA LYS A 38 -18.46 0.95 39.22
C LYS A 38 -17.01 0.76 38.77
N ALA A 39 -16.74 -0.21 37.92
CA ALA A 39 -15.44 -0.41 37.31
C ALA A 39 -15.06 0.77 36.42
N PHE A 40 -16.01 1.28 35.61
CA PHE A 40 -15.82 2.48 34.79
C PHE A 40 -15.43 3.71 35.63
N GLU A 41 -16.22 4.02 36.66
CA GLU A 41 -15.97 5.18 37.54
C GLU A 41 -14.61 5.06 38.24
N SER A 42 -14.36 3.91 38.87
CA SER A 42 -13.11 3.60 39.56
C SER A 42 -11.90 3.70 38.65
N PHE A 43 -12.03 3.26 37.39
CA PHE A 43 -10.98 3.37 36.39
C PHE A 43 -10.68 4.84 36.08
N CYS A 44 -11.70 5.65 35.79
CA CYS A 44 -11.52 7.06 35.44
C CYS A 44 -10.88 7.85 36.60
N ILE A 45 -11.35 7.65 37.83
CA ILE A 45 -10.82 8.33 39.02
C ILE A 45 -9.35 7.98 39.25
N LYS A 46 -8.97 6.71 39.09
CA LYS A 46 -7.59 6.25 39.33
C LYS A 46 -6.62 6.59 38.21
N SER A 47 -7.11 6.72 36.98
CA SER A 47 -6.27 6.79 35.78
C SER A 47 -6.19 8.20 35.20
N PHE A 48 -6.98 9.14 35.69
CA PHE A 48 -6.90 10.54 35.27
C PHE A 48 -5.69 11.21 35.92
N VAL A 49 -4.76 11.67 35.09
CA VAL A 49 -3.55 12.39 35.51
C VAL A 49 -3.85 13.87 35.61
N THR A 50 -3.60 14.49 36.77
CA THR A 50 -3.97 15.90 37.03
C THR A 50 -2.83 16.89 36.78
N SER A 51 -1.57 16.50 36.97
CA SER A 51 -0.40 17.36 36.81
C SER A 51 0.14 17.34 35.37
N ASP A 52 0.64 18.48 34.89
CA ASP A 52 1.24 18.57 33.56
C ASP A 52 2.55 17.76 33.46
N GLU A 53 3.31 17.68 34.56
CA GLU A 53 4.54 16.88 34.65
C GLU A 53 4.24 15.38 34.47
N ASP A 54 3.25 14.85 35.19
CA ASP A 54 2.87 13.44 35.03
C ASP A 54 2.24 13.17 33.68
N ARG A 55 1.59 14.16 33.06
CA ARG A 55 1.02 14.04 31.71
C ARG A 55 2.12 13.94 30.66
N ALA A 56 3.16 14.75 30.75
CA ALA A 56 4.34 14.62 29.88
C ALA A 56 5.05 13.27 30.07
N ARG A 57 5.19 12.82 31.33
CA ARG A 57 5.72 11.49 31.66
C ARG A 57 4.83 10.35 31.12
N LEU A 58 3.51 10.54 31.10
CA LEU A 58 2.58 9.58 30.51
C LEU A 58 2.77 9.52 28.99
N LEU A 59 2.91 10.68 28.34
CA LEU A 59 3.10 10.77 26.88
C LEU A 59 4.37 10.04 26.44
N ASP A 60 5.50 10.28 27.10
CA ASP A 60 6.78 9.60 26.85
C ASP A 60 6.66 8.06 26.94
N ARG A 61 5.91 7.55 27.92
CA ARG A 61 5.62 6.11 28.05
C ARG A 61 4.82 5.57 26.86
N TYR A 62 3.83 6.33 26.39
CA TYR A 62 3.02 5.93 25.24
C TYR A 62 3.80 5.98 23.94
N GLU A 63 4.61 7.00 23.72
CA GLU A 63 5.47 7.08 22.53
C GLU A 63 6.42 5.89 22.46
N SER A 64 7.10 5.58 23.56
CA SER A 64 7.99 4.41 23.64
C SER A 64 7.23 3.09 23.46
N ALA A 65 6.13 2.88 24.20
CA ALA A 65 5.39 1.63 24.13
C ALA A 65 4.76 1.37 22.76
N MET A 66 4.14 2.39 22.16
CA MET A 66 3.51 2.24 20.83
C MET A 66 4.56 2.05 19.73
N GLY A 67 5.70 2.75 19.84
CA GLY A 67 6.85 2.53 18.97
C GLY A 67 7.36 1.08 19.04
N SER A 68 7.58 0.56 20.25
CA SER A 68 8.05 -0.82 20.43
C SER A 68 7.03 -1.86 19.95
N ILE A 69 5.75 -1.73 20.31
CA ILE A 69 4.72 -2.70 19.92
C ILE A 69 4.56 -2.72 18.39
N GLY A 70 4.34 -1.56 17.77
CA GLY A 70 4.14 -1.48 16.32
C GLY A 70 5.39 -1.92 15.55
N GLY A 71 6.55 -1.46 15.99
CA GLY A 71 7.81 -1.78 15.32
C GLY A 71 8.19 -3.26 15.41
N HIS A 72 8.03 -3.92 16.57
CA HIS A 72 8.30 -5.35 16.67
C HIS A 72 7.29 -6.22 15.90
N LEU A 73 6.01 -5.87 15.91
CA LEU A 73 5.00 -6.58 15.11
C LEU A 73 5.30 -6.47 13.60
N TYR A 74 5.69 -5.27 13.15
CA TYR A 74 6.11 -5.06 11.77
C TYR A 74 7.32 -5.94 11.39
N GLU A 75 8.29 -6.08 12.29
CA GLU A 75 9.51 -6.85 12.05
C GLU A 75 9.29 -8.36 12.05
N ILE A 76 8.38 -8.85 12.90
CA ILE A 76 7.88 -10.24 12.82
C ILE A 76 7.30 -10.48 11.43
N GLY A 77 6.40 -9.61 10.96
CA GLY A 77 5.79 -9.72 9.64
C GLY A 77 6.82 -9.68 8.50
N ARG A 78 7.75 -8.72 8.54
CA ARG A 78 8.83 -8.61 7.54
C ARG A 78 9.68 -9.88 7.48
N HIS A 79 10.06 -10.43 8.64
CA HIS A 79 10.89 -11.63 8.69
C HIS A 79 10.16 -12.85 8.13
N LEU A 80 8.89 -13.04 8.49
CA LEU A 80 8.13 -14.21 8.07
C LEU A 80 7.74 -14.18 6.59
N ARG A 81 7.60 -12.99 5.98
CA ARG A 81 7.42 -12.83 4.53
C ARG A 81 8.72 -12.96 3.72
N LYS A 82 9.86 -13.22 4.35
CA LYS A 82 11.15 -13.28 3.66
C LYS A 82 11.13 -14.26 2.48
N TRP A 83 10.55 -15.44 2.66
CA TRP A 83 10.56 -16.51 1.66
C TRP A 83 9.59 -16.29 0.50
N THR A 84 8.49 -15.57 0.72
CA THR A 84 7.59 -15.15 -0.36
C THR A 84 8.16 -13.98 -1.16
N ASP A 85 8.89 -13.08 -0.49
CA ASP A 85 9.31 -11.81 -1.06
C ASP A 85 10.68 -11.88 -1.76
N LEU A 86 11.57 -12.77 -1.31
CA LEU A 86 12.94 -12.86 -1.79
C LEU A 86 13.14 -14.05 -2.72
N ARG A 87 14.07 -13.87 -3.66
CA ARG A 87 14.55 -14.97 -4.49
C ARG A 87 15.38 -15.94 -3.65
N GLY A 88 15.14 -17.25 -3.80
CA GLY A 88 15.89 -18.28 -3.07
C GLY A 88 15.27 -19.67 -3.20
N ASP A 89 15.49 -20.48 -2.16
CA ASP A 89 14.81 -21.76 -1.97
C ASP A 89 13.31 -21.54 -1.71
N GLU A 90 12.46 -22.39 -2.29
CA GLU A 90 11.00 -22.22 -2.27
C GLU A 90 10.28 -23.43 -1.67
N MET A 91 9.34 -23.15 -0.76
CA MET A 91 8.40 -24.12 -0.20
C MET A 91 7.00 -23.50 -0.18
N PRO A 92 6.33 -23.32 -1.34
CA PRO A 92 5.19 -22.40 -1.48
C PRO A 92 4.10 -22.54 -0.41
N GLN A 93 3.67 -23.77 -0.12
CA GLN A 93 2.64 -24.02 0.90
C GLN A 93 3.07 -23.61 2.33
N VAL A 94 4.36 -23.77 2.66
CA VAL A 94 4.90 -23.38 3.96
C VAL A 94 5.16 -21.88 4.00
N ASP A 95 5.72 -21.34 2.91
CA ASP A 95 6.04 -19.92 2.78
C ASP A 95 4.78 -19.06 2.90
N ASP A 96 3.67 -19.47 2.26
CA ASP A 96 2.39 -18.79 2.37
C ASP A 96 1.84 -18.82 3.80
N ILE A 97 1.93 -19.97 4.49
CA ILE A 97 1.52 -20.08 5.90
C ILE A 97 2.34 -19.14 6.79
N MET A 98 3.65 -19.05 6.57
CA MET A 98 4.52 -18.15 7.33
C MET A 98 4.20 -16.68 7.02
N ALA A 99 4.07 -16.32 5.74
CA ALA A 99 3.75 -14.97 5.30
C ALA A 99 2.40 -14.47 5.83
N MET A 100 1.46 -15.39 6.07
CA MET A 100 0.13 -15.12 6.61
C MET A 100 0.04 -15.16 8.14
N PHE A 101 1.15 -15.38 8.86
CA PHE A 101 1.13 -15.37 10.31
C PHE A 101 0.94 -13.94 10.86
N ASP A 102 -0.09 -13.77 11.70
CA ASP A 102 -0.32 -12.56 12.48
C ASP A 102 -0.39 -12.95 13.97
N PRO A 103 0.57 -12.53 14.81
CA PRO A 103 0.56 -12.87 16.23
C PRO A 103 -0.50 -12.10 17.04
N CYS A 104 -1.10 -11.04 16.49
CA CYS A 104 -2.06 -10.20 17.21
C CYS A 104 -3.13 -9.61 16.27
N PRO A 105 -3.97 -10.46 15.65
CA PRO A 105 -4.98 -10.01 14.67
C PRO A 105 -6.06 -9.13 15.29
N ASP A 106 -6.23 -9.14 16.62
CA ASP A 106 -7.19 -8.30 17.36
C ASP A 106 -6.50 -7.23 18.22
N LEU A 107 -5.28 -6.79 17.86
CA LEU A 107 -4.46 -5.87 18.66
C LEU A 107 -5.23 -4.64 19.18
N SER A 108 -6.04 -4.01 18.33
CA SER A 108 -6.86 -2.87 18.73
C SER A 108 -7.79 -3.24 19.89
N ASP A 109 -8.51 -4.35 19.79
CA ASP A 109 -9.40 -4.84 20.85
C ASP A 109 -8.62 -5.25 22.12
N GLN A 110 -7.43 -5.83 21.97
CA GLN A 110 -6.54 -6.14 23.09
C GLN A 110 -6.14 -4.89 23.89
N PHE A 111 -5.90 -3.74 23.23
CA PHE A 111 -5.62 -2.49 23.92
C PHE A 111 -6.80 -1.99 24.78
N TYR A 112 -8.05 -2.23 24.37
CA TYR A 112 -9.22 -1.90 25.19
C TYR A 112 -9.41 -2.88 26.33
N LYS A 113 -9.35 -4.20 26.05
CA LYS A 113 -9.47 -5.25 27.08
C LYS A 113 -8.47 -5.07 28.21
N GLN A 114 -7.24 -4.66 27.88
CA GLN A 114 -6.15 -4.43 28.84
C GLN A 114 -6.06 -2.99 29.36
N LYS A 115 -7.03 -2.13 29.01
CA LYS A 115 -7.18 -0.74 29.50
C LYS A 115 -6.14 0.27 29.02
N ILE A 116 -5.20 -0.13 28.17
CA ILE A 116 -4.19 0.76 27.56
C ILE A 116 -4.89 1.86 26.75
N ALA A 117 -5.82 1.49 25.87
CA ALA A 117 -6.54 2.47 25.06
C ALA A 117 -7.32 3.48 25.92
N PHE A 118 -7.96 3.03 27.00
CA PHE A 118 -8.76 3.89 27.86
C PHE A 118 -7.93 4.91 28.65
N VAL A 119 -6.72 4.56 29.07
CA VAL A 119 -5.83 5.52 29.74
C VAL A 119 -5.45 6.65 28.77
N ALA A 120 -5.15 6.33 27.51
CA ALA A 120 -4.87 7.33 26.49
C ALA A 120 -6.10 8.20 26.19
N LEU A 121 -7.27 7.59 25.94
CA LEU A 121 -8.53 8.31 25.69
C LEU A 121 -8.91 9.25 26.84
N LEU A 122 -8.64 8.86 28.07
CA LEU A 122 -8.93 9.66 29.25
C LEU A 122 -8.02 10.90 29.38
N ASN A 123 -6.75 10.79 28.97
CA ASN A 123 -5.72 11.79 29.31
C ASN A 123 -5.24 12.66 28.14
N PHE A 124 -5.36 12.17 26.90
CA PHE A 124 -4.91 12.86 25.70
C PHE A 124 -6.08 13.27 24.81
N ASP A 125 -5.87 14.34 24.05
CA ASP A 125 -6.87 14.82 23.11
C ASP A 125 -7.00 13.88 21.92
N ARG A 126 -8.22 13.84 21.36
CA ARG A 126 -8.57 13.04 20.19
C ARG A 126 -9.38 13.93 19.23
N PRO A 127 -8.72 14.91 18.60
CA PRO A 127 -9.39 15.84 17.69
C PRO A 127 -9.88 15.11 16.43
N ASP A 128 -10.97 15.60 15.85
CA ASP A 128 -11.40 15.19 14.51
C ASP A 128 -10.50 15.81 13.42
N LEU A 129 -10.63 15.32 12.19
CA LEU A 129 -9.83 15.83 11.07
C LEU A 129 -10.07 17.33 10.84
N ALA A 130 -11.32 17.79 10.95
CA ALA A 130 -11.66 19.20 10.76
C ALA A 130 -10.91 20.12 11.75
N THR A 131 -10.79 19.69 13.00
CA THR A 131 -10.02 20.40 14.04
C THR A 131 -8.52 20.34 13.75
N MET A 132 -8.00 19.19 13.34
CA MET A 132 -6.59 19.05 12.96
C MET A 132 -6.20 19.96 11.80
N LEU A 133 -7.02 20.04 10.74
CA LEU A 133 -6.76 20.91 9.59
C LEU A 133 -6.83 22.40 9.96
N ARG A 134 -7.78 22.77 10.82
CA ARG A 134 -7.98 24.16 11.24
C ARG A 134 -6.88 24.65 12.18
N ASP A 135 -6.54 23.85 13.19
CA ASP A 135 -5.74 24.30 14.33
C ASP A 135 -4.32 23.74 14.34
N GLY A 136 -4.07 22.63 13.63
CA GLY A 136 -2.83 21.84 13.72
C GLY A 136 -1.55 22.56 13.31
N SER A 137 -1.64 23.59 12.47
CA SER A 137 -0.51 24.46 12.13
C SER A 137 0.02 25.27 13.31
N ASN A 138 -0.79 25.44 14.37
CA ASN A 138 -0.43 26.16 15.59
C ASN A 138 -0.05 25.22 16.75
N TRP A 139 -0.08 23.90 16.54
CA TRP A 139 0.22 22.93 17.59
C TRP A 139 1.72 22.74 17.77
N THR A 140 2.15 22.60 19.02
CA THR A 140 3.52 22.16 19.33
C THR A 140 3.69 20.67 18.99
N THR A 141 4.94 20.20 18.97
CA THR A 141 5.25 18.77 18.81
C THR A 141 4.53 17.91 19.86
N ASP A 142 4.51 18.34 21.11
CA ASP A 142 3.83 17.61 22.19
C ASP A 142 2.32 17.53 21.98
N MET A 143 1.69 18.62 21.53
CA MET A 143 0.26 18.61 21.20
C MET A 143 -0.05 17.63 20.05
N TRP A 144 0.84 17.59 19.05
CA TRP A 144 0.74 16.60 17.97
C TRP A 144 0.91 15.17 18.49
N ALA A 145 1.91 14.92 19.34
CA ALA A 145 2.13 13.61 19.93
C ALA A 145 0.92 13.15 20.76
N GLU A 146 0.34 14.02 21.58
CA GLU A 146 -0.88 13.72 22.34
C GLU A 146 -2.05 13.39 21.43
N ALA A 147 -2.29 14.19 20.38
CA ALA A 147 -3.35 13.93 19.41
C ALA A 147 -3.15 12.60 18.66
N ARG A 148 -1.91 12.25 18.31
CA ARG A 148 -1.55 10.98 17.65
C ARG A 148 -1.77 9.79 18.58
N ILE A 149 -1.33 9.87 19.84
CA ILE A 149 -1.53 8.81 20.83
C ILE A 149 -3.03 8.66 21.16
N GLY A 150 -3.77 9.76 21.34
CA GLY A 150 -5.22 9.70 21.59
C GLY A 150 -6.03 9.08 20.44
N ARG A 151 -5.51 9.16 19.20
CA ARG A 151 -6.09 8.56 17.98
C ARG A 151 -5.49 7.19 17.60
N ALA A 152 -4.43 6.74 18.27
CA ALA A 152 -3.70 5.51 17.91
C ALA A 152 -4.56 4.24 18.04
N PHE A 153 -5.59 4.26 18.90
CA PHE A 153 -6.46 3.14 19.16
C PHE A 153 -7.69 3.20 18.24
N GLY A 154 -7.66 2.37 17.20
CA GLY A 154 -8.73 2.18 16.23
C GLY A 154 -10.00 1.57 16.85
N PRO A 155 -10.95 1.12 16.03
CA PRO A 155 -12.12 0.41 16.51
C PRO A 155 -11.79 -1.02 16.95
N ARG A 156 -12.72 -1.62 17.71
CA ARG A 156 -12.60 -2.97 18.25
C ARG A 156 -13.04 -4.00 17.23
N VAL A 157 -12.20 -4.24 16.22
CA VAL A 157 -12.44 -5.23 15.18
C VAL A 157 -12.09 -6.63 15.72
N PRO A 158 -13.00 -7.61 15.63
CA PRO A 158 -12.72 -9.00 16.01
C PRO A 158 -11.65 -9.66 15.14
N ALA A 159 -10.93 -10.63 15.71
CA ALA A 159 -9.91 -11.39 14.99
C ALA A 159 -10.47 -12.03 13.71
N GLU A 160 -11.70 -12.56 13.74
CA GLU A 160 -12.31 -13.26 12.60
C GLU A 160 -12.52 -12.36 11.38
N VAL A 161 -12.80 -11.06 11.61
CA VAL A 161 -12.95 -10.08 10.54
C VAL A 161 -11.59 -9.75 9.93
N ASN A 162 -10.57 -9.55 10.76
CA ASN A 162 -9.20 -9.31 10.30
C ASN A 162 -8.60 -10.53 9.61
N ASP A 163 -8.86 -11.75 10.10
CA ASP A 163 -8.42 -13.00 9.49
C ASP A 163 -9.05 -13.20 8.11
N ARG A 164 -10.36 -12.93 7.99
CA ARG A 164 -11.05 -12.95 6.70
C ARG A 164 -10.46 -11.91 5.74
N ALA A 165 -10.24 -10.69 6.20
CA ALA A 165 -9.64 -9.62 5.39
C ALA A 165 -8.26 -10.04 4.87
N ARG A 166 -7.38 -10.51 5.77
CA ARG A 166 -6.03 -10.98 5.40
C ARG A 166 -6.07 -12.10 4.36
N ALA A 167 -6.93 -13.11 4.55
CA ALA A 167 -7.05 -14.21 3.60
C ALA A 167 -7.48 -13.73 2.20
N LEU A 168 -8.51 -12.89 2.12
CA LEU A 168 -9.04 -12.39 0.84
C LEU A 168 -8.11 -11.36 0.18
N GLU A 169 -7.39 -10.56 0.96
CA GLU A 169 -6.35 -9.66 0.46
C GLU A 169 -5.16 -10.45 -0.11
N HIS A 170 -4.74 -11.53 0.55
CA HIS A 170 -3.69 -12.42 0.04
C HIS A 170 -4.12 -13.08 -1.28
N GLU A 171 -5.34 -13.62 -1.37
CA GLU A 171 -5.89 -14.17 -2.61
C GLU A 171 -5.91 -13.13 -3.75
N ALA A 172 -6.30 -11.88 -3.46
CA ALA A 172 -6.28 -10.80 -4.43
C ALA A 172 -4.84 -10.39 -4.83
N GLY A 173 -3.91 -10.39 -3.87
CA GLY A 173 -2.49 -10.13 -4.12
C GLY A 173 -1.86 -11.21 -5.02
N MET A 174 -2.20 -12.48 -4.78
CA MET A 174 -1.82 -13.61 -5.64
C MET A 174 -2.43 -13.48 -7.03
N PHE A 175 -3.72 -13.14 -7.13
CA PHE A 175 -4.34 -12.82 -8.42
C PHE A 175 -3.55 -11.75 -9.18
N VAL A 176 -3.20 -10.62 -8.55
CA VAL A 176 -2.46 -9.54 -9.23
C VAL A 176 -1.05 -9.97 -9.64
N SER A 177 -0.35 -10.69 -8.77
CA SER A 177 1.07 -11.06 -8.97
C SER A 177 1.25 -12.23 -9.93
N GLU A 178 0.27 -13.15 -9.97
CA GLU A 178 0.35 -14.39 -10.75
C GLU A 178 -0.51 -14.39 -12.02
N PHE A 179 -1.25 -13.31 -12.31
CA PHE A 179 -2.01 -13.22 -13.57
C PHE A 179 -1.07 -13.02 -14.77
N HIS A 180 -0.55 -14.13 -15.28
CA HIS A 180 0.33 -14.20 -16.43
C HIS A 180 -0.48 -14.44 -17.70
N VAL A 181 -0.50 -13.48 -18.61
CA VAL A 181 -1.13 -13.62 -19.93
C VAL A 181 -0.13 -14.24 -20.90
N PRO A 182 -0.42 -15.41 -21.50
CA PRO A 182 0.40 -15.95 -22.58
C PRO A 182 0.28 -15.08 -23.84
N VAL A 183 1.41 -14.60 -24.35
CA VAL A 183 1.46 -13.67 -25.50
C VAL A 183 2.18 -14.25 -26.72
N GLY A 184 2.69 -15.48 -26.65
CA GLY A 184 3.39 -16.11 -27.78
C GLY A 184 2.53 -16.28 -29.03
N GLN A 185 1.21 -16.35 -28.86
CA GLN A 185 0.23 -16.55 -29.92
C GLN A 185 -0.33 -15.21 -30.41
N MET A 186 -0.01 -14.11 -29.71
CA MET A 186 -0.44 -12.77 -30.04
C MET A 186 0.20 -12.32 -31.36
N VAL A 187 -0.63 -11.78 -32.24
CA VAL A 187 -0.20 -11.05 -33.43
C VAL A 187 -0.73 -9.62 -33.42
N ASP A 188 -0.03 -8.72 -34.10
CA ASP A 188 -0.54 -7.38 -34.38
C ASP A 188 -1.59 -7.38 -35.50
N ALA A 189 -2.12 -6.19 -35.81
CA ALA A 189 -3.10 -5.99 -36.88
C ALA A 189 -2.59 -6.41 -38.28
N ASN A 190 -1.26 -6.48 -38.47
CA ASN A 190 -0.63 -6.93 -39.71
C ASN A 190 -0.31 -8.44 -39.71
N GLY A 191 -0.66 -9.15 -38.62
CA GLY A 191 -0.43 -10.58 -38.48
C GLY A 191 1.00 -10.97 -38.08
N LYS A 192 1.83 -10.01 -37.67
CA LYS A 192 3.20 -10.24 -37.19
C LYS A 192 3.19 -10.67 -35.73
N SER A 193 3.98 -11.70 -35.43
CA SER A 193 4.26 -12.16 -34.06
C SER A 193 5.40 -11.37 -33.44
N TRP A 194 5.28 -11.06 -32.15
CA TRP A 194 6.24 -10.21 -31.41
C TRP A 194 6.99 -10.94 -30.31
N PHE A 195 6.52 -12.12 -29.91
CA PHE A 195 7.04 -12.86 -28.78
C PHE A 195 7.33 -14.31 -29.14
N GLU A 196 8.23 -14.92 -28.39
CA GLU A 196 8.45 -16.36 -28.42
C GLU A 196 7.19 -17.10 -27.94
N LYS A 197 7.01 -18.33 -28.44
CA LYS A 197 5.80 -19.14 -28.23
C LYS A 197 5.41 -19.28 -26.75
N ASP A 198 6.40 -19.45 -25.87
CA ASP A 198 6.15 -19.74 -24.46
C ASP A 198 6.18 -18.47 -23.58
N ARG A 199 6.28 -17.27 -24.18
CA ARG A 199 6.35 -16.01 -23.45
C ARG A 199 5.02 -15.71 -22.75
N LYS A 200 5.12 -15.37 -21.47
CA LYS A 200 4.02 -14.87 -20.64
C LYS A 200 4.39 -13.52 -20.04
N LEU A 201 3.41 -12.64 -19.89
CA LEU A 201 3.58 -11.34 -19.27
C LEU A 201 2.61 -11.21 -18.09
N ILE A 202 3.11 -10.81 -16.92
CA ILE A 202 2.25 -10.42 -15.80
C ILE A 202 1.41 -9.21 -16.23
N ALA A 203 0.09 -9.34 -16.16
CA ALA A 203 -0.84 -8.34 -16.67
C ALA A 203 -0.65 -6.96 -16.01
N HIS A 204 -0.36 -6.94 -14.71
CA HIS A 204 -0.26 -5.71 -13.93
C HIS A 204 1.05 -4.95 -14.13
N TRP A 205 2.12 -5.61 -14.60
CA TRP A 205 3.46 -5.04 -14.68
C TRP A 205 4.09 -5.20 -16.07
N LEU A 206 4.32 -6.44 -16.50
CA LEU A 206 5.15 -6.72 -17.66
C LEU A 206 4.49 -6.30 -18.99
N ILE A 207 3.16 -6.29 -19.09
CA ILE A 207 2.49 -5.74 -20.29
C ILE A 207 2.81 -4.24 -20.45
N ARG A 208 2.77 -3.48 -19.35
CA ARG A 208 3.15 -2.05 -19.36
C ARG A 208 4.61 -1.87 -19.77
N GLU A 209 5.52 -2.64 -19.19
CA GLU A 209 6.96 -2.53 -19.51
C GLU A 209 7.24 -2.87 -20.98
N GLU A 210 6.55 -3.86 -21.55
CA GLU A 210 6.67 -4.19 -22.97
C GLU A 210 6.06 -3.12 -23.89
N ILE A 211 5.02 -2.40 -23.45
CA ILE A 211 4.51 -1.21 -24.13
C ILE A 211 5.57 -0.09 -24.10
N LYS A 212 6.18 0.18 -22.95
CA LYS A 212 7.23 1.20 -22.81
C LYS A 212 8.43 0.90 -23.71
N ALA A 213 8.91 -0.34 -23.69
CA ALA A 213 10.02 -0.78 -24.54
C ALA A 213 9.73 -0.57 -26.04
N GLY A 214 8.45 -0.54 -26.44
CA GLY A 214 8.03 -0.29 -27.81
C GLY A 214 8.37 1.12 -28.34
N TYR A 215 8.62 2.12 -27.49
CA TYR A 215 8.93 3.49 -27.95
C TYR A 215 10.32 3.62 -28.59
N THR A 216 11.27 2.79 -28.17
CA THR A 216 12.65 2.79 -28.69
C THR A 216 12.92 1.61 -29.63
N GLN A 217 11.92 0.77 -29.89
CA GLN A 217 12.02 -0.39 -30.76
C GLN A 217 11.51 -0.08 -32.17
N ASP A 218 12.28 -0.48 -33.19
CA ASP A 218 11.88 -0.35 -34.59
C ASP A 218 10.54 -1.04 -34.88
N GLY A 219 9.56 -0.25 -35.35
CA GLY A 219 8.19 -0.72 -35.61
C GLY A 219 7.39 -1.07 -34.35
N GLY A 220 7.86 -0.68 -33.16
CA GLY A 220 7.26 -1.04 -31.87
C GLY A 220 5.83 -0.55 -31.67
N LEU A 221 5.34 0.42 -32.45
CA LEU A 221 3.97 0.92 -32.37
C LEU A 221 2.91 -0.18 -32.55
N GLU A 222 3.11 -1.11 -33.50
CA GLU A 222 2.13 -2.18 -33.73
C GLU A 222 2.12 -3.20 -32.59
N LYS A 223 3.28 -3.42 -31.95
CA LYS A 223 3.39 -4.19 -30.70
C LYS A 223 2.63 -3.50 -29.56
N GLN A 224 2.84 -2.19 -29.40
CA GLN A 224 2.18 -1.38 -28.36
C GLN A 224 0.66 -1.44 -28.49
N ARG A 225 0.13 -1.27 -29.71
CA ARG A 225 -1.30 -1.39 -30.00
C ARG A 225 -1.84 -2.77 -29.66
N ALA A 226 -1.16 -3.84 -30.10
CA ALA A 226 -1.58 -5.21 -29.81
C ALA A 226 -1.62 -5.47 -28.28
N LEU A 227 -0.57 -5.08 -27.55
CA LEU A 227 -0.50 -5.21 -26.09
C LEU A 227 -1.53 -4.35 -25.36
N SER A 228 -1.86 -3.15 -25.88
CA SER A 228 -2.89 -2.29 -25.31
C SER A 228 -4.26 -2.97 -25.33
N TRP A 229 -4.55 -3.72 -26.41
CA TRP A 229 -5.74 -4.56 -26.47
C TRP A 229 -5.67 -5.73 -25.50
N VAL A 230 -4.52 -6.41 -25.37
CA VAL A 230 -4.35 -7.47 -24.34
C VAL A 230 -4.70 -6.93 -22.95
N MET A 231 -4.22 -5.73 -22.61
CA MET A 231 -4.54 -5.06 -21.35
C MET A 231 -6.06 -4.77 -21.22
N GLY A 232 -6.69 -4.28 -22.30
CA GLY A 232 -8.14 -4.08 -22.35
C GLY A 232 -8.93 -5.36 -22.12
N ARG A 233 -8.53 -6.47 -22.77
CA ARG A 233 -9.15 -7.80 -22.63
C ARG A 233 -9.01 -8.36 -21.20
N HIS A 234 -7.89 -8.10 -20.54
CA HIS A 234 -7.72 -8.43 -19.12
C HIS A 234 -8.68 -7.63 -18.24
N ILE A 235 -8.90 -6.34 -18.55
CA ILE A 235 -9.77 -5.46 -17.77
C ILE A 235 -11.24 -5.83 -17.94
N ASP A 236 -11.71 -6.08 -19.15
CA ASP A 236 -13.12 -6.37 -19.45
C ASP A 236 -13.50 -7.85 -19.31
N GLY A 237 -12.51 -8.74 -19.13
CA GLY A 237 -12.71 -10.18 -18.94
C GLY A 237 -12.89 -10.95 -20.26
N THR A 238 -12.53 -10.36 -21.39
CA THR A 238 -12.68 -10.98 -22.72
C THR A 238 -11.40 -11.64 -23.25
N LEU A 239 -10.44 -11.96 -22.37
CA LEU A 239 -9.33 -12.85 -22.72
C LEU A 239 -9.86 -14.26 -23.06
N PRO A 240 -9.46 -14.87 -24.18
CA PRO A 240 -9.87 -16.24 -24.50
C PRO A 240 -9.27 -17.25 -23.52
N THR A 241 -10.08 -18.17 -23.02
CA THR A 241 -9.65 -19.22 -22.08
C THR A 241 -8.55 -20.08 -22.68
N GLN A 242 -8.64 -20.41 -23.98
CA GLN A 242 -7.60 -21.19 -24.67
C GLN A 242 -6.24 -20.47 -24.78
N ILE A 243 -6.22 -19.13 -24.71
CA ILE A 243 -4.97 -18.37 -24.60
C ILE A 243 -4.42 -18.49 -23.19
N MET A 244 -5.25 -18.26 -22.16
CA MET A 244 -4.84 -18.34 -20.75
C MET A 244 -4.33 -19.72 -20.36
N ASP A 245 -4.99 -20.78 -20.82
CA ASP A 245 -4.60 -22.17 -20.57
C ASP A 245 -3.40 -22.62 -21.42
N SER A 246 -2.88 -21.75 -22.28
CA SER A 246 -1.77 -22.05 -23.21
C SER A 246 -2.07 -23.24 -24.13
N THR A 247 -3.35 -23.45 -24.50
CA THR A 247 -3.80 -24.54 -25.39
C THR A 247 -4.03 -24.08 -26.83
N CYS A 248 -4.08 -22.76 -27.07
CA CYS A 248 -4.23 -22.18 -28.40
C CYS A 248 -3.04 -22.53 -29.31
N THR A 249 -3.34 -23.03 -30.52
CA THR A 249 -2.35 -23.33 -31.56
C THR A 249 -2.34 -22.30 -32.71
N GLY A 250 -3.40 -21.51 -32.84
CA GLY A 250 -3.57 -20.48 -33.87
C GLY A 250 -3.00 -19.12 -33.48
N LYS A 251 -3.08 -18.16 -34.41
CA LYS A 251 -2.69 -16.76 -34.21
C LYS A 251 -3.85 -15.97 -33.59
N TRP A 252 -3.62 -15.39 -32.42
CA TRP A 252 -4.60 -14.56 -31.72
C TRP A 252 -4.38 -13.09 -32.03
N ASN A 253 -5.38 -12.45 -32.62
CA ASN A 253 -5.44 -11.00 -32.78
C ASN A 253 -6.23 -10.41 -31.58
N PRO A 254 -5.59 -9.67 -30.66
CA PRO A 254 -6.25 -9.16 -29.46
C PRO A 254 -7.20 -7.98 -29.74
N GLN A 255 -6.99 -7.25 -30.85
CA GLN A 255 -7.84 -6.14 -31.26
C GLN A 255 -9.22 -6.66 -31.68
N GLU A 256 -9.26 -7.56 -32.66
CA GLU A 256 -10.49 -8.18 -33.15
C GLU A 256 -11.01 -9.28 -32.20
N ASN A 257 -10.14 -9.74 -31.29
CA ASN A 257 -10.34 -10.90 -30.41
C ASN A 257 -10.72 -12.16 -31.18
N THR A 258 -9.90 -12.50 -32.16
CA THR A 258 -10.10 -13.66 -33.05
C THR A 258 -8.88 -14.57 -33.06
N ILE A 259 -9.09 -15.87 -33.28
CA ILE A 259 -8.01 -16.84 -33.48
C ILE A 259 -8.06 -17.33 -34.93
N ASP A 260 -6.97 -17.12 -35.66
CA ASP A 260 -6.88 -17.33 -37.11
C ASP A 260 -8.03 -16.65 -37.91
N GLY A 261 -8.50 -15.51 -37.41
CA GLY A 261 -9.62 -14.75 -37.97
C GLY A 261 -11.01 -15.32 -37.67
N GLY A 262 -11.10 -16.42 -36.92
CA GLY A 262 -12.34 -17.01 -36.44
C GLY A 262 -12.67 -16.63 -35.00
N ASP A 263 -13.72 -17.26 -34.47
CA ASP A 263 -14.16 -17.07 -33.09
C ASP A 263 -13.04 -17.38 -32.07
N ALA A 264 -12.93 -16.57 -31.02
CA ALA A 264 -11.97 -16.75 -29.94
C ALA A 264 -12.35 -17.89 -28.97
N GLY A 265 -13.59 -18.39 -29.05
CA GLY A 265 -14.11 -19.42 -28.16
C GLY A 265 -14.52 -18.88 -26.80
N GLU A 266 -14.44 -19.73 -25.78
CA GLU A 266 -14.80 -19.35 -24.41
C GLU A 266 -13.87 -18.25 -23.88
N LEU A 267 -14.47 -17.28 -23.17
CA LEU A 267 -13.77 -16.16 -22.57
C LEU A 267 -13.65 -16.39 -21.05
N LEU A 268 -12.56 -15.90 -20.46
CA LEU A 268 -12.27 -16.05 -19.04
C LEU A 268 -13.35 -15.43 -18.13
N GLY A 269 -14.04 -14.40 -18.62
CA GLY A 269 -15.06 -13.68 -17.88
C GLY A 269 -14.48 -12.64 -16.90
N PRO A 270 -15.35 -11.97 -16.12
CA PRO A 270 -15.00 -10.79 -15.33
C PRO A 270 -14.32 -11.14 -13.99
N VAL A 271 -13.35 -12.05 -13.99
CA VAL A 271 -12.64 -12.51 -12.77
C VAL A 271 -12.01 -11.35 -12.00
N ARG A 272 -11.53 -10.32 -12.70
CA ARG A 272 -11.02 -9.08 -12.10
C ARG A 272 -12.09 -8.35 -11.27
N TYR A 273 -13.31 -8.26 -11.77
CA TYR A 273 -14.42 -7.62 -11.04
C TYR A 273 -14.94 -8.49 -9.90
N GLN A 274 -14.82 -9.81 -9.99
CA GLN A 274 -15.10 -10.70 -8.86
C GLN A 274 -14.14 -10.40 -7.70
N GLN A 275 -12.84 -10.23 -7.98
CA GLN A 275 -11.86 -9.81 -6.97
C GLN A 275 -12.21 -8.45 -6.35
N LEU A 276 -12.61 -7.47 -7.17
CA LEU A 276 -13.07 -6.16 -6.65
C LEU A 276 -14.30 -6.28 -5.74
N ASN A 277 -15.26 -7.13 -6.09
CA ASN A 277 -16.44 -7.38 -5.25
C ASN A 277 -16.08 -8.06 -3.93
N THR A 278 -15.10 -8.97 -3.95
CA THR A 278 -14.55 -9.58 -2.74
C THR A 278 -13.96 -8.51 -1.83
N GLN A 279 -13.13 -7.61 -2.35
CA GLN A 279 -12.56 -6.51 -1.56
C GLN A 279 -13.63 -5.53 -1.04
N ARG A 280 -14.66 -5.25 -1.84
CA ARG A 280 -15.83 -4.49 -1.38
C ARG A 280 -16.52 -5.19 -0.20
N SER A 281 -16.64 -6.52 -0.20
CA SER A 281 -17.26 -7.24 0.91
C SER A 281 -16.44 -7.10 2.21
N VAL A 282 -15.11 -7.14 2.12
CA VAL A 282 -14.21 -6.89 3.27
C VAL A 282 -14.42 -5.47 3.81
N ALA A 283 -14.49 -4.47 2.92
CA ALA A 283 -14.78 -3.10 3.32
C ALA A 283 -16.12 -2.97 4.08
N VAL A 284 -17.16 -3.67 3.62
CA VAL A 284 -18.48 -3.68 4.28
C VAL A 284 -18.42 -4.34 5.66
N ASP A 285 -17.64 -5.41 5.83
CA ASP A 285 -17.46 -6.05 7.15
C ASP A 285 -16.86 -5.07 8.16
N TYR A 286 -15.91 -4.22 7.73
CA TYR A 286 -15.33 -3.18 8.58
C TYR A 286 -16.31 -2.06 8.93
N ASP A 287 -17.24 -1.70 8.04
CA ASP A 287 -18.17 -0.56 8.26
C ASP A 287 -18.93 -0.69 9.60
N ALA A 288 -19.26 -1.92 10.02
CA ALA A 288 -19.96 -2.19 11.28
C ALA A 288 -19.19 -1.81 12.56
N TYR A 289 -17.88 -1.57 12.47
CA TYR A 289 -17.01 -1.29 13.62
C TYR A 289 -16.52 0.16 13.67
N TYR A 290 -16.71 0.94 12.59
CA TYR A 290 -16.21 2.31 12.50
C TYR A 290 -17.35 3.34 12.59
N ASP A 291 -17.78 3.67 13.81
CA ASP A 291 -18.86 4.66 14.01
C ASP A 291 -18.48 6.06 13.48
N GLU A 292 -17.23 6.48 13.70
CA GLU A 292 -16.71 7.80 13.27
C GLU A 292 -16.44 7.86 11.75
N HIS A 293 -16.19 6.70 11.11
CA HIS A 293 -15.81 6.59 9.70
C HIS A 293 -16.52 5.38 9.05
N PRO A 294 -17.85 5.45 8.85
CA PRO A 294 -18.69 4.28 8.59
C PRO A 294 -18.63 3.75 7.15
N THR A 295 -17.72 4.27 6.32
CA THR A 295 -17.52 3.80 4.95
C THR A 295 -16.02 3.65 4.66
N ALA A 296 -15.67 2.77 3.72
CA ALA A 296 -14.28 2.63 3.28
C ALA A 296 -13.69 3.95 2.75
N ILE A 297 -14.50 4.80 2.12
CA ILE A 297 -14.09 6.12 1.64
C ILE A 297 -13.75 7.02 2.83
N ALA A 298 -14.63 7.14 3.82
CA ALA A 298 -14.38 7.94 5.02
C ALA A 298 -13.14 7.46 5.78
N ARG A 299 -12.94 6.13 5.91
CA ARG A 299 -11.71 5.58 6.51
C ARG A 299 -10.47 5.96 5.71
N LYS A 300 -10.53 5.89 4.38
CA LYS A 300 -9.35 6.17 3.55
C LYS A 300 -8.99 7.65 3.56
N PHE A 301 -9.96 8.53 3.41
CA PHE A 301 -9.73 9.97 3.31
C PHE A 301 -9.58 10.63 4.67
N ASP A 302 -10.54 10.43 5.57
CA ASP A 302 -10.58 11.19 6.82
C ASP A 302 -9.65 10.63 7.90
N LEU A 303 -9.51 9.29 7.96
CA LEU A 303 -8.71 8.62 8.98
C LEU A 303 -7.28 8.33 8.53
N GLU A 304 -7.10 7.66 7.39
CA GLU A 304 -5.77 7.21 6.94
C GLU A 304 -4.96 8.31 6.26
N ARG A 305 -5.53 8.97 5.25
CA ARG A 305 -4.82 10.01 4.48
C ARG A 305 -4.87 11.39 5.12
N GLU A 306 -5.85 11.61 6.01
CA GLU A 306 -6.09 12.89 6.70
C GLU A 306 -6.24 14.06 5.71
N ILE A 307 -6.94 13.80 4.61
CA ILE A 307 -7.26 14.79 3.58
C ILE A 307 -8.70 14.55 3.12
N PRO A 308 -9.58 15.57 3.13
CA PRO A 308 -10.96 15.40 2.71
C PRO A 308 -11.07 14.92 1.26
N GLU A 309 -12.05 14.06 0.99
CA GLU A 309 -12.32 13.54 -0.36
C GLU A 309 -12.48 14.66 -1.39
N GLU A 310 -13.28 15.67 -1.08
CA GLU A 310 -13.53 16.83 -1.95
C GLU A 310 -12.24 17.60 -2.29
N THR A 311 -11.28 17.66 -1.36
CA THR A 311 -9.98 18.31 -1.62
C THR A 311 -9.17 17.49 -2.61
N VAL A 312 -9.15 16.16 -2.46
CA VAL A 312 -8.44 15.29 -3.40
C VAL A 312 -9.09 15.31 -4.78
N GLU A 313 -10.42 15.28 -4.85
CA GLU A 313 -11.15 15.41 -6.11
C GLU A 313 -10.81 16.74 -6.81
N ALA A 314 -10.86 17.86 -6.08
CA ALA A 314 -10.52 19.17 -6.62
C ALA A 314 -9.07 19.22 -7.15
N LEU A 315 -8.11 18.66 -6.39
CA LEU A 315 -6.71 18.58 -6.82
C LEU A 315 -6.54 17.72 -8.08
N MET A 316 -7.27 16.60 -8.19
CA MET A 316 -7.25 15.76 -9.38
C MET A 316 -7.84 16.49 -10.60
N ILE A 317 -8.97 17.17 -10.44
CA ILE A 317 -9.59 17.97 -11.52
C ILE A 317 -8.63 19.08 -11.96
N GLU A 318 -8.09 19.86 -11.02
CA GLU A 318 -7.14 20.94 -11.32
C GLU A 318 -5.91 20.40 -12.06
N LEU A 319 -5.35 19.27 -11.62
CA LEU A 319 -4.24 18.61 -12.29
C LEU A 319 -4.60 18.16 -13.71
N LEU A 320 -5.80 17.61 -13.93
CA LEU A 320 -6.27 17.12 -15.23
C LEU A 320 -6.66 18.25 -16.19
N GLU A 321 -7.10 19.40 -15.67
CA GLU A 321 -7.51 20.59 -16.44
C GLU A 321 -6.39 21.61 -16.62
N ALA A 322 -5.24 21.41 -15.96
CA ALA A 322 -4.09 22.31 -16.04
C ALA A 322 -3.72 22.65 -17.51
N PRO A 323 -3.72 23.93 -17.92
CA PRO A 323 -3.51 24.32 -19.32
C PRO A 323 -2.21 23.77 -19.94
N VAL A 324 -1.17 23.60 -19.12
CA VAL A 324 0.12 23.02 -19.52
C VAL A 324 -0.02 21.61 -20.10
N ARG A 325 -1.07 20.85 -19.75
CA ARG A 325 -1.32 19.52 -20.33
C ARG A 325 -1.57 19.59 -21.84
N GLY A 326 -2.19 20.66 -22.33
CA GLY A 326 -2.37 20.87 -23.76
C GLY A 326 -1.04 21.10 -24.49
N GLU A 327 -0.09 21.79 -23.84
CA GLU A 327 1.26 22.00 -24.36
C GLU A 327 2.08 20.70 -24.34
N ILE A 328 2.01 19.95 -23.23
CA ILE A 328 2.67 18.65 -23.08
C ILE A 328 2.11 17.64 -24.10
N ALA A 329 0.78 17.57 -24.28
CA ALA A 329 0.16 16.70 -25.28
C ALA A 329 0.66 16.99 -26.69
N LYS A 330 0.64 18.27 -27.11
CA LYS A 330 1.16 18.69 -28.43
C LYS A 330 2.65 18.38 -28.58
N TYR A 331 3.43 18.58 -27.53
CA TYR A 331 4.85 18.24 -27.53
C TYR A 331 5.06 16.73 -27.76
N MET A 332 4.30 15.89 -27.04
CA MET A 332 4.37 14.43 -27.19
C MET A 332 3.90 13.96 -28.58
N GLU A 333 2.81 14.52 -29.12
CA GLU A 333 2.36 14.22 -30.50
C GLU A 333 3.44 14.54 -31.54
N ASN A 334 4.08 15.71 -31.41
CA ASN A 334 5.17 16.12 -32.30
C ASN A 334 6.38 15.19 -32.15
N LYS A 335 6.72 14.77 -30.92
CA LYS A 335 7.84 13.85 -30.66
C LYS A 335 7.57 12.46 -31.25
N LEU A 336 6.35 11.95 -31.12
CA LEU A 336 5.94 10.65 -31.64
C LEU A 336 5.67 10.66 -33.15
N GLY A 337 5.39 11.82 -33.74
CA GLY A 337 5.01 11.95 -35.14
C GLY A 337 3.61 11.40 -35.46
N ARG A 338 2.75 11.26 -34.45
CA ARG A 338 1.37 10.76 -34.56
C ARG A 338 0.47 11.31 -33.44
N PRO A 339 -0.86 11.26 -33.59
CA PRO A 339 -1.78 11.52 -32.48
C PRO A 339 -1.52 10.59 -31.29
N LEU A 340 -1.82 11.07 -30.09
CA LEU A 340 -1.72 10.26 -28.87
C LEU A 340 -2.79 9.16 -28.85
N GLU A 341 -2.38 7.98 -28.43
CA GLU A 341 -3.20 6.81 -28.13
C GLU A 341 -3.20 6.58 -26.61
N ALA A 342 -4.20 5.86 -26.09
CA ALA A 342 -4.39 5.74 -24.63
C ALA A 342 -3.17 5.19 -23.87
N PHE A 343 -2.38 4.32 -24.50
CA PHE A 343 -1.16 3.75 -23.92
C PHE A 343 0.02 4.73 -23.86
N ASP A 344 -0.09 5.91 -24.48
CA ASP A 344 0.93 6.97 -24.40
C ASP A 344 1.04 7.62 -23.02
N ILE A 345 0.14 7.27 -22.09
CA ILE A 345 0.33 7.55 -20.67
C ILE A 345 1.62 6.94 -20.10
N TYR A 346 2.17 5.92 -20.77
CA TYR A 346 3.43 5.28 -20.40
C TYR A 346 4.66 5.85 -21.11
N LEU A 347 4.51 6.94 -21.88
CA LEU A 347 5.66 7.64 -22.44
C LEU A 347 6.39 8.40 -21.31
N GLU A 348 7.44 7.81 -20.76
CA GLU A 348 8.21 8.38 -19.65
C GLU A 348 9.24 9.42 -20.12
N ASP A 349 9.73 9.28 -21.34
CA ASP A 349 10.89 10.01 -21.83
C ASP A 349 10.50 11.30 -22.54
N ILE A 350 10.65 12.43 -21.85
CA ILE A 350 10.77 13.75 -22.49
C ILE A 350 12.19 13.92 -23.09
N ALA A 351 13.21 13.24 -22.53
CA ALA A 351 14.59 13.20 -23.01
C ALA A 351 14.87 11.99 -23.94
N GLU A 352 16.06 11.92 -24.55
CA GLU A 352 16.55 10.70 -25.21
C GLU A 352 17.32 9.86 -24.18
N GLY A 353 16.79 8.67 -23.85
CA GLY A 353 17.43 7.73 -22.92
C GLY A 353 18.35 6.73 -23.62
N ALA A 354 19.30 6.17 -22.87
CA ALA A 354 20.04 4.98 -23.29
C ALA A 354 19.08 3.77 -23.31
N SER A 355 19.33 2.81 -24.20
CA SER A 355 18.58 1.55 -24.24
C SER A 355 18.73 0.76 -22.93
N SER A 356 17.77 -0.12 -22.63
CA SER A 356 17.84 -0.99 -21.43
C SER A 356 19.16 -1.78 -21.37
N ALA A 357 19.63 -2.29 -22.51
CA ALA A 357 20.89 -3.02 -22.58
C ALA A 357 22.11 -2.15 -22.20
N GLU A 358 22.14 -0.89 -22.64
CA GLU A 358 23.20 0.05 -22.28
C GLU A 358 23.14 0.46 -20.81
N LEU A 359 21.93 0.59 -20.24
CA LEU A 359 21.75 0.85 -18.81
C LEU A 359 22.22 -0.33 -17.97
N ASP A 360 21.86 -1.56 -18.36
CA ASP A 360 22.29 -2.79 -17.69
C ASP A 360 23.83 -2.89 -17.69
N GLU A 361 24.49 -2.62 -18.82
CA GLU A 361 25.96 -2.62 -18.90
C GLU A 361 26.60 -1.59 -17.96
N LYS A 362 26.04 -0.38 -17.87
CA LYS A 362 26.55 0.66 -16.95
C LYS A 362 26.37 0.27 -15.49
N VAL A 363 25.21 -0.30 -15.14
CA VAL A 363 24.94 -0.75 -13.77
C VAL A 363 25.85 -1.91 -13.39
N THR A 364 26.01 -2.93 -14.26
CA THR A 364 26.93 -4.06 -14.03
C THR A 364 28.38 -3.59 -13.90
N ALA A 365 28.80 -2.55 -14.63
CA ALA A 365 30.14 -1.98 -14.50
C ALA A 365 30.37 -1.27 -13.16
N MET A 366 29.31 -0.76 -12.51
CA MET A 366 29.39 -0.08 -11.22
C MET A 366 29.23 -1.03 -10.03
N PHE A 367 28.38 -2.04 -10.17
CA PHE A 367 28.01 -2.98 -9.12
C PHE A 367 27.98 -4.40 -9.67
N LYS A 368 28.88 -5.25 -9.17
CA LYS A 368 28.95 -6.67 -9.53
C LYS A 368 27.79 -7.48 -8.96
N ASP A 369 27.37 -7.12 -7.75
CA ASP A 369 26.34 -7.81 -6.99
C ASP A 369 25.65 -6.85 -6.01
N GLU A 370 24.59 -7.34 -5.38
CA GLU A 370 23.79 -6.62 -4.39
C GLU A 370 24.60 -6.19 -3.16
N ILE A 371 25.63 -6.96 -2.80
CA ILE A 371 26.52 -6.66 -1.67
C ILE A 371 27.44 -5.48 -2.01
N GLU A 372 28.01 -5.46 -3.21
CA GLU A 372 28.77 -4.30 -3.69
C GLU A 372 27.89 -3.06 -3.81
N PHE A 373 26.67 -3.21 -4.31
CA PHE A 373 25.71 -2.12 -4.36
C PHE A 373 25.41 -1.58 -2.95
N GLN A 374 25.08 -2.46 -1.99
CA GLN A 374 24.84 -2.10 -0.59
C GLN A 374 26.00 -1.29 0.00
N ASN A 375 27.23 -1.79 -0.16
CA ASN A 375 28.42 -1.13 0.37
C ASN A 375 28.69 0.23 -0.29
N LYS A 376 28.23 0.44 -1.52
CA LYS A 376 28.40 1.69 -2.27
C LYS A 376 27.23 2.67 -2.12
N ILE A 377 26.16 2.34 -1.41
CA ILE A 377 25.01 3.25 -1.23
C ILE A 377 25.45 4.65 -0.75
N PRO A 378 26.36 4.81 0.24
CA PRO A 378 26.82 6.16 0.63
C PRO A 378 27.39 6.95 -0.56
N ALA A 379 28.25 6.33 -1.37
CA ALA A 379 28.83 6.98 -2.56
C ALA A 379 27.78 7.29 -3.64
N VAL A 380 26.78 6.42 -3.81
CA VAL A 380 25.64 6.67 -4.71
C VAL A 380 24.85 7.88 -4.22
N LEU A 381 24.54 7.97 -2.93
CA LEU A 381 23.81 9.09 -2.34
C LEU A 381 24.60 10.41 -2.47
N THR A 382 25.90 10.42 -2.20
CA THR A 382 26.75 11.59 -2.45
C THR A 382 26.72 11.99 -3.92
N GLY A 383 26.76 11.01 -4.85
CA GLY A 383 26.61 11.25 -6.29
C GLY A 383 25.27 11.86 -6.69
N LEU A 384 24.21 11.60 -5.92
CA LEU A 384 22.88 12.21 -6.07
C LEU A 384 22.76 13.59 -5.39
N GLY A 385 23.81 14.06 -4.72
CA GLY A 385 23.87 15.39 -4.11
C GLY A 385 23.53 15.43 -2.62
N PHE A 386 23.43 14.28 -1.94
CA PHE A 386 23.36 14.25 -0.48
C PHE A 386 24.69 14.71 0.13
N VAL A 387 24.63 15.37 1.29
CA VAL A 387 25.83 15.70 2.07
C VAL A 387 26.42 14.41 2.67
N ASP A 388 27.74 14.38 2.87
CA ASP A 388 28.46 13.18 3.32
C ASP A 388 27.89 12.58 4.62
N GLU A 389 27.45 13.43 5.56
CA GLU A 389 26.86 12.98 6.82
C GLU A 389 25.55 12.21 6.61
N ASP A 390 24.64 12.72 5.78
CA ASP A 390 23.36 12.08 5.47
C ASP A 390 23.56 10.82 4.61
N ALA A 391 24.47 10.89 3.65
CA ALA A 391 24.81 9.77 2.78
C ALA A 391 25.37 8.59 3.58
N GLU A 392 26.27 8.85 4.53
CA GLU A 392 26.79 7.84 5.44
C GLU A 392 25.70 7.34 6.38
N PHE A 393 24.95 8.24 7.02
CA PHE A 393 23.90 7.86 7.97
C PHE A 393 22.85 6.94 7.34
N LEU A 394 22.33 7.31 6.18
CA LEU A 394 21.32 6.54 5.45
C LEU A 394 21.95 5.29 4.83
N GLY A 395 23.05 5.45 4.10
CA GLY A 395 23.64 4.39 3.28
C GLY A 395 24.14 3.21 4.09
N THR A 396 24.69 3.42 5.29
CA THR A 396 25.12 2.31 6.17
C THR A 396 23.98 1.60 6.89
N ARG A 397 22.74 2.08 6.74
CA ARG A 397 21.53 1.53 7.39
C ARG A 397 20.54 0.94 6.39
N VAL A 398 20.97 0.72 5.16
CA VAL A 398 20.18 0.01 4.13
C VAL A 398 20.82 -1.34 3.87
N ASN A 399 20.04 -2.40 4.01
CA ASN A 399 20.38 -3.73 3.54
C ASN A 399 19.79 -3.94 2.15
N VAL A 400 20.52 -4.56 1.22
CA VAL A 400 20.05 -4.89 -0.12
C VAL A 400 19.79 -6.38 -0.21
N GLU A 401 18.62 -6.76 -0.72
CA GLU A 401 18.23 -8.15 -0.97
C GLU A 401 17.67 -8.30 -2.39
N ILE A 402 17.73 -9.52 -2.94
CA ILE A 402 17.15 -9.81 -4.25
C ILE A 402 15.70 -10.26 -4.11
N ALA A 403 14.79 -9.48 -4.69
CA ALA A 403 13.36 -9.75 -4.69
C ALA A 403 13.01 -10.91 -5.63
N ARG A 404 11.90 -11.59 -5.33
CA ARG A 404 11.22 -12.49 -6.28
C ARG A 404 10.39 -11.72 -7.31
N GLY A 405 9.80 -10.60 -6.89
CA GLY A 405 8.88 -9.76 -7.67
C GLY A 405 9.52 -8.51 -8.28
N ALA A 406 8.75 -7.42 -8.40
CA ALA A 406 9.23 -6.17 -9.01
C ALA A 406 10.24 -5.36 -8.17
N GLY A 407 10.53 -5.80 -6.94
CA GLY A 407 11.31 -5.05 -5.95
C GLY A 407 10.45 -4.06 -5.14
N HIS A 408 10.93 -3.70 -3.95
CA HIS A 408 10.27 -2.79 -3.02
C HIS A 408 11.23 -2.32 -1.92
N ALA A 409 10.89 -1.19 -1.28
CA ALA A 409 11.59 -0.73 -0.09
C ALA A 409 10.76 -1.04 1.17
N MET A 410 11.43 -1.50 2.23
CA MET A 410 10.85 -1.73 3.54
C MET A 410 11.55 -0.81 4.54
N ARG A 411 10.80 0.13 5.12
CA ARG A 411 11.31 0.96 6.22
C ARG A 411 11.57 0.11 7.46
N PRO A 412 12.48 0.50 8.38
CA PRO A 412 12.62 -0.17 9.66
C PRO A 412 11.41 0.10 10.56
N GLY A 413 11.02 -0.89 11.36
CA GLY A 413 9.94 -0.75 12.34
C GLY A 413 10.33 0.04 13.59
N ILE A 414 11.62 0.01 13.96
CA ILE A 414 12.22 0.71 15.10
C ILE A 414 13.61 1.25 14.73
N PRO A 415 14.14 2.29 15.42
CA PRO A 415 15.43 2.91 15.07
C PRO A 415 16.65 1.99 15.07
N GLU A 416 16.59 0.87 15.79
CA GLU A 416 17.67 -0.12 15.91
C GLU A 416 17.81 -1.03 14.69
N TYR A 417 16.83 -1.05 13.79
CA TYR A 417 16.85 -1.89 12.60
C TYR A 417 17.19 -1.11 11.33
N ASN A 418 17.80 -1.82 10.38
CA ASN A 418 18.10 -1.31 9.05
C ASN A 418 16.83 -1.28 8.18
N ALA A 419 16.79 -0.33 7.25
CA ALA A 419 15.89 -0.39 6.11
C ALA A 419 16.32 -1.52 5.16
N TRP A 420 15.40 -2.00 4.34
CA TRP A 420 15.68 -3.01 3.32
C TRP A 420 15.28 -2.50 1.94
N LEU A 421 16.22 -2.55 1.01
CA LEU A 421 16.01 -2.29 -0.41
C LEU A 421 15.99 -3.65 -1.12
N ARG A 422 14.80 -4.11 -1.50
CA ARG A 422 14.62 -5.33 -2.27
C ARG A 422 14.59 -4.96 -3.74
N THR A 423 15.58 -5.41 -4.49
CA THR A 423 15.77 -5.07 -5.90
C THR A 423 15.91 -6.33 -6.74
N ASN A 424 15.90 -6.18 -8.06
CA ASN A 424 16.12 -7.29 -8.98
C ASN A 424 17.56 -7.33 -9.46
N ARG A 425 17.97 -8.53 -9.85
CA ARG A 425 19.26 -8.82 -10.47
C ARG A 425 19.05 -9.85 -11.58
N LEU A 426 19.73 -9.64 -12.71
CA LEU A 426 19.71 -10.58 -13.82
C LEU A 426 20.48 -11.86 -13.47
N ASP A 427 19.96 -13.02 -13.87
CA ASP A 427 20.54 -14.34 -13.56
C ASP A 427 21.91 -14.56 -14.17
N ASP A 428 22.17 -13.91 -15.29
CA ASP A 428 23.36 -14.04 -16.13
C ASP A 428 24.40 -12.94 -15.89
N ARG A 429 24.19 -12.04 -14.92
CA ARG A 429 25.09 -10.91 -14.64
C ARG A 429 25.39 -10.70 -13.15
#